data_AF-A0A848MD32-F1
#
_entry.id   AF-A0A848MD32-F1
#
_cell.length_a   1.000
_cell.length_b   1.000
_cell.length_c   1.000
_cell.angle_alpha   90.00
_cell.angle_beta   90.00
_cell.angle_gamma   90.00
#
_symmetry.space_group_name_H-M   'P 1'
#
loop_
_entity.id
_entity.type
_entity.pdbx_description
1 polymer ?
#
loop_
_entity_poly.entity_id
_entity_poly.type
_entity_poly.pdbx_seq_one_letter_code
_entity_poly.pdbx_strand_id
1 'polypeptide(L)'
;MGYRTENYGRGQAFENDKTTTGARCIASIDDSEFDRRIVRVGDMTTPCPKCGERGRIINGESRVEFFGKAVAMDRSEVSCGCPHGTNRVIAPAGQWMGKGRDPVEVAREEHVARVVAEREAEEKRRADEREQNRVFAKSCLRGEGCNDAGEEREPHTNFASMAFYQAVPPADPASDTDVPQHAQTAKKKNPVDDIPKPKKRSALYKWLNGNHEEMDYQAATAAATSAANAQMAVEGASVLGLIGGSAITSGTWAVKLGEMASGLGRIAASGPGAPIAAVVMGMMPGRLNDGEQDFIDRMRLEQMREAPSRVRYTWEQDAKGNPVPHGWHTPPGQDMVRVRKMAWDSSRKAYTFTTEEDPRITIIWTPDSSGVNVPSNTGNQNPVRIPNPVVVDPLPENTSIEATTTPAPEEKNFADYILILPLPNIPPIYVYLRNNPGQVTGNGQKVSGIWLSDANTDNGSPVPSQIADKLRGRTFSNFDQFREAFWSEVSKAPDLSRQFIPNNINRMKNGRAPRSRFIDTVGKRRSFEIHHIKLISQGGEVYNVDNMAITTPKRHIDIHRGK
;
A
#
# COMPACT_ATOMS: atom_id res chain seq x y z
N MET A 1 23.22 36.41 51.40
CA MET A 1 24.15 35.40 51.91
C MET A 1 24.98 34.89 50.76
N GLY A 2 26.26 34.58 50.98
CA GLY A 2 27.22 34.25 49.94
C GLY A 2 28.13 33.10 50.36
N TYR A 3 29.23 32.93 49.64
CA TYR A 3 30.30 32.00 50.01
C TYR A 3 31.09 32.55 51.19
N ARG A 4 31.58 31.64 52.04
CA ARG A 4 32.43 31.94 53.20
C ARG A 4 33.58 32.84 52.76
N THR A 5 33.75 33.96 53.47
CA THR A 5 34.82 34.92 53.25
C THR A 5 36.17 34.24 53.29
N GLU A 6 36.90 34.38 52.19
CA GLU A 6 38.24 33.85 52.04
C GLU A 6 39.26 34.96 52.29
N ASN A 7 40.16 34.74 53.24
CA ASN A 7 41.30 35.60 53.44
C ASN A 7 42.58 34.80 53.19
N TYR A 8 43.32 35.20 52.15
CA TYR A 8 44.62 34.62 51.80
C TYR A 8 44.62 33.08 51.63
N GLY A 9 43.65 32.54 50.89
CA GLY A 9 43.60 31.09 50.61
C GLY A 9 42.94 30.24 51.70
N ARG A 10 42.42 30.85 52.78
CA ARG A 10 41.75 30.15 53.89
C ARG A 10 40.39 30.78 54.16
N GLY A 11 39.41 29.98 54.57
CA GLY A 11 38.10 30.50 54.94
C GLY A 11 38.10 31.06 56.37
N GLN A 12 37.43 32.18 56.56
CA GLN A 12 37.24 32.81 57.87
C GLN A 12 36.35 31.95 58.76
N ALA A 13 36.73 31.76 60.03
CA ALA A 13 35.97 30.98 60.98
C ALA A 13 34.81 31.79 61.60
N PHE A 14 33.69 31.11 61.78
CA PHE A 14 32.47 31.64 62.37
C PHE A 14 32.01 30.77 63.54
N GLU A 15 31.14 31.35 64.36
CA GLU A 15 30.53 30.65 65.47
C GLU A 15 29.83 29.37 64.98
N ASN A 16 29.92 28.32 65.80
CA ASN A 16 29.43 26.96 65.53
C ASN A 16 30.20 26.16 64.48
N ASP A 17 31.22 26.72 63.83
CA ASP A 17 32.15 25.93 63.03
C ASP A 17 32.80 24.85 63.89
N LYS A 18 32.96 23.68 63.28
CA LYS A 18 33.52 22.52 63.97
C LYS A 18 35.03 22.57 63.97
N THR A 19 35.63 21.93 64.95
CA THR A 19 37.05 21.58 64.91
C THR A 19 37.23 20.14 64.45
N THR A 20 38.45 19.72 64.12
CA THR A 20 38.79 18.33 63.74
C THR A 20 38.48 17.30 64.83
N THR A 21 38.26 17.73 66.06
CA THR A 21 37.80 16.88 67.17
C THR A 21 36.28 16.85 67.34
N GLY A 22 35.54 17.70 66.61
CA GLY A 22 34.09 17.82 66.69
C GLY A 22 33.58 18.89 67.66
N ALA A 23 34.48 19.61 68.36
CA ALA A 23 34.09 20.76 69.18
C ALA A 23 33.57 21.91 68.30
N ARG A 24 32.77 22.82 68.85
CA ARG A 24 32.25 23.99 68.13
C ARG A 24 32.88 25.28 68.62
N CYS A 25 33.25 26.15 67.70
CA CYS A 25 33.80 27.47 68.01
C CYS A 25 32.72 28.40 68.61
N ILE A 26 33.10 29.20 69.60
CA ILE A 26 32.23 30.14 70.31
C ILE A 26 32.84 31.53 70.17
N ALA A 27 32.17 32.41 69.41
CA ALA A 27 32.64 33.77 69.19
C ALA A 27 32.49 34.62 70.48
N SER A 28 33.48 35.48 70.74
CA SER A 28 33.44 36.42 71.87
C SER A 28 32.88 37.80 71.53
N ILE A 29 32.54 38.05 70.25
CA ILE A 29 32.03 39.33 69.75
C ILE A 29 30.73 39.13 69.00
N ASP A 30 29.96 40.21 68.87
CA ASP A 30 28.67 40.20 68.19
C ASP A 30 28.75 40.60 66.71
N ASP A 31 29.91 41.07 66.22
CA ASP A 31 30.10 41.25 64.78
C ASP A 31 29.92 39.94 64.04
N SER A 32 29.08 39.99 63.02
CA SER A 32 28.61 38.83 62.31
C SER A 32 28.69 39.03 60.81
N GLU A 33 28.93 37.93 60.10
CA GLU A 33 28.78 37.83 58.67
C GLU A 33 27.93 36.60 58.36
N PHE A 34 27.06 36.67 57.34
CA PHE A 34 26.14 35.58 57.00
C PHE A 34 25.30 35.08 58.19
N ASP A 35 24.86 35.99 59.07
CA ASP A 35 24.15 35.70 60.33
C ASP A 35 24.92 34.80 61.32
N ARG A 36 26.26 34.78 61.24
CA ARG A 36 27.13 34.08 62.18
C ARG A 36 28.23 34.98 62.72
N ARG A 37 28.47 34.91 64.02
CA ARG A 37 29.46 35.75 64.70
C ARG A 37 30.89 35.34 64.35
N ILE A 38 31.77 36.32 64.15
CA ILE A 38 33.16 36.12 63.72
C ILE A 38 33.99 35.55 64.88
N VAL A 39 34.77 34.51 64.59
CA VAL A 39 35.65 33.87 65.59
C VAL A 39 37.07 34.39 65.44
N ARG A 40 37.72 34.70 66.56
CA ARG A 40 39.07 35.30 66.61
C ARG A 40 40.02 34.48 67.45
N VAL A 41 41.31 34.79 67.35
CA VAL A 41 42.32 34.24 68.25
C VAL A 41 41.97 34.57 69.70
N GLY A 42 42.04 33.56 70.57
CA GLY A 42 41.66 33.63 71.97
C GLY A 42 40.22 33.23 72.27
N ASP A 43 39.37 33.07 71.25
CA ASP A 43 38.00 32.56 71.41
C ASP A 43 38.01 31.08 71.79
N MET A 44 36.94 30.66 72.47
CA MET A 44 36.85 29.33 73.07
C MET A 44 36.06 28.38 72.17
N THR A 45 36.20 27.08 72.41
CA THR A 45 35.30 26.06 71.86
C THR A 45 34.44 25.45 72.95
N THR A 46 33.38 24.75 72.56
CA THR A 46 32.75 23.76 73.45
C THR A 46 33.79 22.74 73.94
N PRO A 47 33.53 22.01 75.04
CA PRO A 47 34.38 20.90 75.45
C PRO A 47 34.76 19.98 74.28
N CYS A 48 36.04 19.70 74.15
CA CYS A 48 36.58 18.83 73.12
C CYS A 48 36.03 17.42 73.32
N PRO A 49 35.36 16.82 72.32
CA PRO A 49 34.85 15.46 72.44
C PRO A 49 35.93 14.40 72.72
N LYS A 50 37.21 14.69 72.44
CA LYS A 50 38.32 13.75 72.67
C LYS A 50 38.96 13.84 74.06
N CYS A 51 39.14 15.04 74.62
CA CYS A 51 39.82 15.22 75.92
C CYS A 51 38.94 15.81 77.03
N GLY A 52 37.70 16.21 76.72
CA GLY A 52 36.76 16.79 77.69
C GLY A 52 37.01 18.26 78.05
N GLU A 53 38.18 18.82 77.70
CA GLU A 53 38.52 20.21 78.02
C GLU A 53 38.04 21.20 76.97
N ARG A 54 37.73 22.44 77.38
CA ARG A 54 37.41 23.52 76.43
C ARG A 54 38.68 23.93 75.68
N GLY A 55 38.57 24.01 74.36
CA GLY A 55 39.66 24.50 73.52
C GLY A 55 39.72 26.03 73.49
N ARG A 56 40.92 26.57 73.29
CA ARG A 56 41.17 27.98 72.95
C ARG A 56 41.83 28.05 71.57
N ILE A 57 41.34 28.91 70.69
CA ILE A 57 41.97 29.14 69.39
C ILE A 57 43.24 29.98 69.59
N ILE A 58 44.38 29.51 69.11
CA ILE A 58 45.69 30.10 69.45
C ILE A 58 46.39 30.80 68.27
N ASN A 59 45.93 30.61 67.04
CA ASN A 59 46.47 31.32 65.88
C ASN A 59 45.38 31.67 64.85
N GLY A 60 45.71 32.62 63.99
CA GLY A 60 44.77 33.21 63.03
C GLY A 60 45.51 33.93 61.90
N GLU A 61 44.80 34.76 61.15
CA GLU A 61 45.37 35.61 60.11
C GLU A 61 45.58 37.03 60.65
N SER A 62 46.83 37.41 60.92
CA SER A 62 47.16 38.71 61.54
C SER A 62 46.91 39.91 60.63
N ARG A 63 46.79 39.69 59.31
CA ARG A 63 46.46 40.76 58.36
C ARG A 63 44.97 41.13 58.38
N VAL A 64 44.14 40.35 59.06
CA VAL A 64 42.70 40.61 59.21
C VAL A 64 42.35 40.57 60.70
N GLU A 65 42.01 41.73 61.25
CA GLU A 65 41.76 41.87 62.69
C GLU A 65 40.40 42.49 62.95
N PHE A 66 39.74 41.99 64.00
CA PHE A 66 38.51 42.58 64.55
C PHE A 66 38.76 42.89 66.02
N PHE A 67 38.58 44.15 66.42
CA PHE A 67 38.91 44.68 67.76
C PHE A 67 40.30 44.27 68.25
N GLY A 68 41.33 44.45 67.41
CA GLY A 68 42.74 44.23 67.76
C GLY A 68 43.14 42.77 67.98
N LYS A 69 42.33 41.81 67.49
CA LYS A 69 42.67 40.38 67.50
C LYS A 69 42.54 39.81 66.10
N ALA A 70 43.54 39.02 65.71
CA ALA A 70 43.55 38.27 64.46
C ALA A 70 42.33 37.35 64.34
N VAL A 71 41.78 37.24 63.13
CA VAL A 71 40.66 36.35 62.82
C VAL A 71 41.11 34.90 62.79
N ALA A 72 40.32 34.00 63.37
CA ALA A 72 40.56 32.56 63.24
C ALA A 72 40.16 32.10 61.83
N MET A 73 40.97 31.24 61.23
CA MET A 73 40.78 30.77 59.85
C MET A 73 40.65 29.25 59.79
N ASP A 74 40.35 28.72 58.61
CA ASP A 74 40.49 27.29 58.34
C ASP A 74 41.87 26.81 58.78
N ARG A 75 41.90 25.66 59.45
CA ARG A 75 43.10 25.04 60.02
C ARG A 75 43.79 25.81 61.15
N SER A 76 43.20 26.90 61.65
CA SER A 76 43.63 27.54 62.91
C SER A 76 43.66 26.52 64.03
N GLU A 77 44.72 26.53 64.81
CA GLU A 77 44.97 25.56 65.87
C GLU A 77 44.17 25.88 67.12
N VAL A 78 43.66 24.82 67.74
CA VAL A 78 42.87 24.88 68.97
C VAL A 78 43.64 24.14 70.06
N SER A 79 44.09 24.88 71.06
CA SER A 79 44.76 24.32 72.23
C SER A 79 43.73 23.83 73.24
N CYS A 80 43.78 22.53 73.55
CA CYS A 80 43.05 21.84 74.62
C CYS A 80 43.97 20.70 75.13
N GLY A 81 43.49 19.81 76.01
CA GLY A 81 44.24 18.62 76.44
C GLY A 81 44.60 17.58 75.36
N CYS A 82 44.35 17.84 74.08
CA CYS A 82 44.86 17.00 72.98
C CYS A 82 46.30 17.41 72.59
N PRO A 83 47.12 16.51 72.00
CA PRO A 83 48.45 16.87 71.53
C PRO A 83 48.43 18.08 70.58
N HIS A 84 49.42 18.97 70.72
CA HIS A 84 49.53 20.18 69.91
C HIS A 84 49.44 19.87 68.40
N GLY A 85 48.77 20.75 67.66
CA GLY A 85 48.56 20.63 66.21
C GLY A 85 47.48 19.64 65.76
N THR A 86 46.89 18.84 66.66
CA THR A 86 45.89 17.80 66.30
C THR A 86 44.45 18.30 66.21
N ASN A 87 44.13 19.39 66.92
CA ASN A 87 42.81 20.01 66.92
C ASN A 87 42.85 21.33 66.14
N ARG A 88 42.08 21.41 65.04
CA ARG A 88 42.08 22.58 64.15
C ARG A 88 40.66 22.97 63.78
N VAL A 89 40.41 24.26 63.56
CA VAL A 89 39.14 24.77 63.04
C VAL A 89 38.91 24.27 61.61
N ILE A 90 37.67 23.89 61.30
CA ILE A 90 37.21 23.48 59.96
C ILE A 90 36.30 24.58 59.43
N ALA A 91 36.83 25.39 58.53
CA ALA A 91 36.18 26.55 57.92
C ALA A 91 36.60 26.67 56.44
N PRO A 92 36.35 25.66 55.58
CA PRO A 92 36.92 25.59 54.23
C PRO A 92 36.50 26.81 53.39
N ALA A 93 37.46 27.39 52.67
CA ALA A 93 37.20 28.47 51.71
C ALA A 93 36.22 28.00 50.62
N GLY A 94 35.39 28.90 50.09
CA GLY A 94 34.40 28.59 49.05
C GLY A 94 33.16 27.80 49.53
N GLN A 95 32.98 27.60 50.83
CA GLN A 95 31.77 26.97 51.38
C GLN A 95 30.55 27.91 51.28
N TRP A 96 29.42 27.45 50.73
CA TRP A 96 28.16 28.19 50.76
C TRP A 96 27.65 28.39 52.19
N MET A 97 27.40 29.64 52.60
CA MET A 97 26.96 30.00 53.96
C MET A 97 25.47 30.38 54.04
N GLY A 98 24.74 30.29 52.92
CA GLY A 98 23.31 30.59 52.87
C GLY A 98 22.40 29.48 53.39
N LYS A 99 21.10 29.80 53.57
CA LYS A 99 20.08 28.79 53.88
C LYS A 99 19.81 27.91 52.66
N GLY A 100 19.78 26.58 52.83
CA GLY A 100 19.47 25.63 51.76
C GLY A 100 20.71 25.13 51.00
N ARG A 101 20.49 24.54 49.82
CA ARG A 101 21.56 24.03 48.94
C ARG A 101 22.30 25.18 48.26
N ASP A 102 23.53 24.93 47.82
CA ASP A 102 24.36 25.91 47.10
C ASP A 102 23.68 26.31 45.77
N PRO A 103 23.42 27.62 45.52
CA PRO A 103 22.80 28.09 44.29
C PRO A 103 23.55 27.69 43.01
N VAL A 104 24.89 27.55 43.07
CA VAL A 104 25.68 27.11 41.91
C VAL A 104 25.47 25.62 41.64
N GLU A 105 25.32 24.80 42.68
CA GLU A 105 24.95 23.39 42.51
C GLU A 105 23.54 23.26 41.93
N VAL A 106 22.57 24.02 42.46
CA VAL A 106 21.19 24.04 41.95
C VAL A 106 21.15 24.47 40.48
N ALA A 107 21.82 25.56 40.12
CA ALA A 107 21.86 26.03 38.74
C ALA A 107 22.53 25.03 37.78
N ARG A 108 23.54 24.29 38.25
CA ARG A 108 24.17 23.21 37.47
C ARG A 108 23.22 22.03 37.27
N GLU A 109 22.54 21.58 38.32
CA GLU A 109 21.53 20.51 38.24
C GLU A 109 20.40 20.90 37.27
N GLU A 110 19.89 22.13 37.37
CA GLU A 110 18.86 22.65 36.47
C GLU A 110 19.33 22.73 35.02
N HIS A 111 20.59 23.15 34.78
CA HIS A 111 21.16 23.17 33.44
C HIS A 111 21.28 21.76 32.85
N VAL A 112 21.79 20.79 33.62
CA VAL A 112 21.88 19.40 33.19
C VAL A 112 20.50 18.83 32.90
N ALA A 113 19.51 19.06 33.77
CA ALA A 113 18.14 18.63 33.56
C ALA A 113 17.54 19.24 32.28
N ARG A 114 17.80 20.52 32.00
CA ARG A 114 17.35 21.19 30.76
C ARG A 114 17.98 20.56 29.52
N VAL A 115 19.29 20.29 29.53
CA VAL A 115 19.98 19.68 28.38
C VAL A 115 19.48 18.25 28.13
N VAL A 116 19.23 17.47 29.18
CA VAL A 116 18.64 16.13 29.06
C VAL A 116 17.23 16.21 28.47
N ALA A 117 16.38 17.10 29.00
CA ALA A 117 15.02 17.28 28.49
C ALA A 117 14.98 17.76 27.03
N GLU A 118 15.90 18.66 26.63
CA GLU A 118 16.03 19.11 25.24
C GLU A 118 16.44 17.96 24.31
N ARG A 119 17.38 17.12 24.75
CA ARG A 119 17.78 15.93 24.00
C ARG A 119 16.65 14.92 23.87
N GLU A 120 15.91 14.64 24.95
CA GLU A 120 14.75 13.75 24.92
C GLU A 120 13.64 14.30 24.00
N ALA A 121 13.43 15.62 24.01
CA ALA A 121 12.48 16.28 23.12
C ALA A 121 12.91 16.19 21.64
N GLU A 122 14.21 16.36 21.35
CA GLU A 122 14.77 16.19 20.01
C GLU A 122 14.66 14.74 19.52
N GLU A 123 15.00 13.76 20.37
CA GLU A 123 14.85 12.33 20.06
C GLU A 123 13.39 11.96 19.79
N LYS A 124 12.46 12.50 20.59
CA LYS A 124 11.03 12.35 20.38
C LYS A 124 10.58 12.99 19.06
N ARG A 125 11.02 14.21 18.75
CA ARG A 125 10.69 14.88 17.48
C ARG A 125 11.14 14.07 16.28
N ARG A 126 12.37 13.53 16.31
CA ARG A 126 12.90 12.67 15.24
C ARG A 126 12.11 11.36 15.11
N ALA A 127 11.69 10.78 16.23
CA ALA A 127 10.84 9.58 16.21
C ALA A 127 9.45 9.88 15.61
N ASP A 128 8.85 11.01 15.96
CA ASP A 128 7.56 11.45 15.42
C ASP A 128 7.67 11.77 13.91
N GLU A 129 8.77 12.41 13.46
CA GLU A 129 9.05 12.65 12.04
C GLU A 129 9.22 11.33 11.26
N ARG A 130 9.98 10.36 11.81
CA ARG A 130 10.13 9.03 11.20
C ARG A 130 8.80 8.30 11.11
N GLU A 131 7.96 8.42 12.14
CA GLU A 131 6.63 7.83 12.19
C GLU A 131 5.70 8.41 11.12
N GLN A 132 5.75 9.73 10.90
CA GLN A 132 4.96 10.41 9.86
C GLN A 132 5.45 10.10 8.45
N ASN A 133 6.75 9.88 8.25
CA ASN A 133 7.33 9.66 6.92
C ASN A 133 7.28 8.19 6.43
N ARG A 134 6.55 7.31 7.12
CA ARG A 134 6.43 5.90 6.70
C ARG A 134 5.67 5.76 5.39
N VAL A 135 6.03 4.76 4.59
CA VAL A 135 5.46 4.53 3.26
C VAL A 135 5.00 3.09 3.05
N PHE A 136 4.05 2.89 2.15
CA PHE A 136 3.56 1.56 1.77
C PHE A 136 4.61 0.76 1.00
N ALA A 137 5.29 1.41 0.05
CA ALA A 137 6.35 0.81 -0.74
C ALA A 137 7.44 1.85 -1.04
N LYS A 138 8.70 1.41 -1.02
CA LYS A 138 9.87 2.14 -1.50
C LYS A 138 10.85 1.15 -2.15
N SER A 139 11.79 1.70 -2.92
CA SER A 139 12.85 0.89 -3.51
C SER A 139 13.77 0.35 -2.42
N CYS A 140 14.16 -0.91 -2.51
CA CYS A 140 15.18 -1.52 -1.64
C CYS A 140 16.58 -0.92 -1.83
N LEU A 141 16.78 -0.08 -2.85
CA LEU A 141 17.98 0.72 -3.01
C LEU A 141 17.99 1.95 -2.09
N ARG A 142 16.84 2.31 -1.50
CA ARG A 142 16.72 3.37 -0.50
C ARG A 142 16.94 2.76 0.88
N GLY A 143 18.10 3.02 1.48
CA GLY A 143 18.48 2.44 2.77
C GLY A 143 17.52 2.81 3.91
N GLU A 144 17.74 2.21 5.08
CA GLU A 144 16.95 2.47 6.29
C GLU A 144 16.95 3.97 6.64
N GLY A 145 15.76 4.51 6.91
CA GLY A 145 15.49 5.92 7.19
C GLY A 145 15.32 6.79 5.94
N CYS A 146 15.70 6.32 4.75
CA CYS A 146 15.48 7.04 3.50
C CYS A 146 14.20 6.58 2.84
N ASN A 147 13.18 7.42 2.91
CA ASN A 147 11.88 7.20 2.27
C ASN A 147 11.68 8.15 1.09
N ASP A 148 12.74 8.62 0.46
CA ASP A 148 12.62 9.52 -0.69
C ASP A 148 12.19 8.75 -1.94
N ALA A 149 11.50 9.44 -2.85
CA ALA A 149 11.19 8.89 -4.17
C ALA A 149 12.47 8.69 -4.98
N GLY A 150 12.46 7.71 -5.88
CA GLY A 150 13.58 7.52 -6.80
C GLY A 150 13.70 8.65 -7.81
N GLU A 151 14.93 9.05 -8.12
CA GLU A 151 15.25 10.06 -9.14
C GLU A 151 15.83 9.45 -10.42
N GLU A 152 16.07 8.14 -10.43
CA GLU A 152 16.66 7.41 -11.55
C GLU A 152 15.77 6.25 -11.96
N ARG A 153 15.88 5.84 -13.22
CA ARG A 153 15.20 4.66 -13.76
C ARG A 153 15.65 3.40 -13.03
N GLU A 154 14.69 2.60 -12.56
CA GLU A 154 14.97 1.29 -11.94
C GLU A 154 13.88 0.24 -12.25
N PRO A 155 14.16 -1.07 -12.11
CA PRO A 155 13.15 -2.10 -12.35
C PRO A 155 12.17 -2.23 -11.17
N HIS A 156 10.91 -2.60 -11.45
CA HIS A 156 9.89 -2.84 -10.41
C HIS A 156 10.29 -3.89 -9.36
N THR A 157 11.24 -4.78 -9.69
CA THR A 157 11.77 -5.80 -8.78
C THR A 157 12.45 -5.21 -7.54
N ASN A 158 12.84 -3.94 -7.58
CA ASN A 158 13.35 -3.21 -6.42
C ASN A 158 12.25 -2.77 -5.45
N PHE A 159 10.97 -2.87 -5.84
CA PHE A 159 9.81 -2.51 -5.01
C PHE A 159 9.02 -3.72 -4.56
N ALA A 160 8.70 -4.64 -5.49
CA ALA A 160 8.13 -5.93 -5.19
C ALA A 160 8.05 -6.84 -6.42
N SER A 161 7.77 -8.12 -6.19
CA SER A 161 7.20 -8.99 -7.22
C SER A 161 5.81 -8.51 -7.63
N MET A 162 5.53 -8.58 -8.93
CA MET A 162 4.24 -8.20 -9.51
C MET A 162 3.50 -9.38 -10.11
N ALA A 163 2.18 -9.28 -10.16
CA ALA A 163 1.28 -10.15 -10.89
C ALA A 163 0.50 -9.36 -11.93
N PHE A 164 0.31 -9.95 -13.11
CA PHE A 164 -0.51 -9.38 -14.15
C PHE A 164 -1.61 -10.38 -14.49
N TYR A 165 -2.86 -9.94 -14.40
CA TYR A 165 -4.01 -10.74 -14.69
C TYR A 165 -4.82 -10.14 -15.83
N GLN A 166 -5.40 -11.02 -16.65
CA GLN A 166 -6.35 -10.65 -17.68
C GLN A 166 -7.64 -11.44 -17.49
N ALA A 167 -8.76 -10.76 -17.67
CA ALA A 167 -10.06 -11.42 -17.64
C ALA A 167 -10.18 -12.44 -18.78
N VAL A 168 -10.57 -13.65 -18.42
CA VAL A 168 -10.74 -14.77 -19.34
C VAL A 168 -12.19 -14.75 -19.85
N PRO A 169 -12.43 -14.83 -21.17
CA PRO A 169 -13.78 -15.02 -21.69
C PRO A 169 -14.40 -16.30 -21.12
N PRO A 170 -15.71 -16.33 -20.82
CA PRO A 170 -16.38 -17.58 -20.47
C PRO A 170 -16.16 -18.59 -21.61
N ALA A 171 -15.78 -19.82 -21.27
CA ALA A 171 -15.51 -20.85 -22.26
C ALA A 171 -16.72 -21.05 -23.19
N ASP A 172 -16.49 -21.02 -24.51
CA ASP A 172 -17.49 -21.43 -25.50
C ASP A 172 -17.86 -22.89 -25.20
N PRO A 173 -19.15 -23.24 -24.94
CA PRO A 173 -19.55 -24.63 -24.82
C PRO A 173 -19.56 -25.25 -26.23
N ALA A 174 -18.41 -25.69 -26.73
CA ALA A 174 -18.34 -26.54 -27.92
C ALA A 174 -16.94 -27.18 -28.09
N SER A 175 -16.76 -28.39 -27.55
CA SER A 175 -16.41 -29.59 -28.32
C SER A 175 -15.94 -30.70 -27.38
N ASP A 176 -16.87 -31.31 -26.64
CA ASP A 176 -16.63 -32.65 -26.11
C ASP A 176 -16.63 -33.60 -27.32
N THR A 177 -15.46 -33.84 -27.88
CA THR A 177 -15.15 -35.11 -28.55
C THR A 177 -14.70 -36.13 -27.51
N ASP A 178 -15.42 -36.22 -26.40
CA ASP A 178 -15.58 -37.43 -25.63
C ASP A 178 -17.07 -37.50 -25.32
N VAL A 179 -17.71 -38.59 -25.73
CA VAL A 179 -19.11 -38.85 -25.41
C VAL A 179 -19.18 -39.24 -23.94
N PRO A 180 -19.98 -38.55 -23.12
CA PRO A 180 -20.83 -39.27 -22.19
C PRO A 180 -22.28 -39.07 -22.59
N GLN A 181 -22.92 -40.17 -22.98
CA GLN A 181 -24.37 -40.30 -22.88
C GLN A 181 -24.78 -39.96 -21.44
N HIS A 182 -25.50 -38.86 -21.26
CA HIS A 182 -26.93 -38.89 -20.94
C HIS A 182 -27.41 -37.47 -20.65
N ALA A 183 -28.25 -36.97 -21.55
CA ALA A 183 -29.18 -35.91 -21.23
C ALA A 183 -30.19 -36.45 -20.21
N GLN A 184 -30.14 -35.95 -18.97
CA GLN A 184 -31.35 -35.75 -18.17
C GLN A 184 -31.22 -34.47 -17.35
N THR A 185 -32.28 -33.67 -17.46
CA THR A 185 -32.63 -32.50 -16.68
C THR A 185 -32.79 -32.90 -15.21
N ALA A 186 -31.68 -33.15 -14.51
CA ALA A 186 -31.66 -33.41 -13.09
C ALA A 186 -31.32 -32.10 -12.36
N LYS A 187 -32.16 -31.71 -11.39
CA LYS A 187 -31.87 -30.67 -10.39
C LYS A 187 -30.40 -30.77 -9.99
N LYS A 188 -29.60 -29.70 -10.13
CA LYS A 188 -28.20 -29.64 -9.68
C LYS A 188 -28.16 -30.15 -8.24
N LYS A 189 -27.75 -31.41 -8.05
CA LYS A 189 -27.48 -31.97 -6.72
C LYS A 189 -26.18 -31.32 -6.22
N ASN A 190 -26.10 -31.10 -4.91
CA ASN A 190 -24.92 -30.48 -4.33
C ASN A 190 -23.75 -31.48 -4.50
N PRO A 191 -22.59 -31.08 -5.06
CA PRO A 191 -21.46 -32.00 -5.30
C PRO A 191 -20.99 -32.74 -4.05
N VAL A 192 -21.25 -32.14 -2.87
CA VAL A 192 -20.99 -32.71 -1.55
C VAL A 192 -21.86 -33.95 -1.27
N ASP A 193 -23.08 -34.01 -1.81
CA ASP A 193 -24.03 -35.09 -1.56
C ASP A 193 -23.64 -36.40 -2.27
N ASP A 194 -22.76 -36.31 -3.28
CA ASP A 194 -22.30 -37.45 -4.08
C ASP A 194 -21.05 -38.15 -3.48
N ILE A 195 -20.46 -37.60 -2.40
CA ILE A 195 -19.29 -38.18 -1.74
C ILE A 195 -19.73 -39.38 -0.87
N PRO A 196 -19.20 -40.60 -1.10
CA PRO A 196 -19.57 -41.77 -0.32
C PRO A 196 -19.19 -41.63 1.16
N LYS A 197 -20.17 -41.78 2.06
CA LYS A 197 -19.93 -41.73 3.51
C LYS A 197 -19.06 -42.90 3.99
N PRO A 198 -18.18 -42.69 4.98
CA PRO A 198 -17.31 -43.73 5.51
C PRO A 198 -18.14 -44.83 6.18
N LYS A 199 -17.59 -46.05 6.17
CA LYS A 199 -18.24 -47.21 6.80
C LYS A 199 -18.18 -47.06 8.32
N LYS A 200 -19.24 -47.48 9.03
CA LYS A 200 -19.21 -47.51 10.50
C LYS A 200 -18.24 -48.58 10.99
N ARG A 201 -17.08 -48.17 11.53
CA ARG A 201 -16.07 -49.04 12.14
C ARG A 201 -16.14 -49.00 13.67
N SER A 202 -15.80 -50.10 14.34
CA SER A 202 -15.74 -50.19 15.81
C SER A 202 -14.60 -49.33 16.37
N ALA A 203 -14.70 -48.95 17.65
CA ALA A 203 -13.69 -48.13 18.33
C ALA A 203 -12.30 -48.80 18.34
N LEU A 204 -12.26 -50.13 18.51
CA LEU A 204 -11.01 -50.90 18.50
C LEU A 204 -10.31 -50.86 17.13
N TYR A 205 -11.09 -50.93 16.04
CA TYR A 205 -10.53 -50.85 14.68
C TYR A 205 -9.93 -49.47 14.37
N LYS A 206 -10.62 -48.40 14.80
CA LYS A 206 -10.14 -47.02 14.66
C LYS A 206 -8.88 -46.75 15.50
N TRP A 207 -8.77 -47.39 16.67
CA TRP A 207 -7.59 -47.28 17.52
C TRP A 207 -6.35 -47.96 16.92
N LEU A 208 -6.50 -49.14 16.29
CA LEU A 208 -5.39 -49.87 15.67
C LEU A 208 -4.93 -49.30 14.33
N ASN A 209 -5.87 -48.81 13.50
CA ASN A 209 -5.60 -48.46 12.10
C ASN A 209 -5.75 -46.96 11.79
N GLY A 210 -6.08 -46.14 12.80
CA GLY A 210 -6.34 -44.71 12.62
C GLY A 210 -7.69 -44.39 11.98
N ASN A 211 -7.95 -43.10 11.79
CA ASN A 211 -9.20 -42.56 11.24
C ASN A 211 -9.09 -42.09 9.78
N HIS A 212 -8.23 -42.71 8.98
CA HIS A 212 -7.94 -42.27 7.60
C HIS A 212 -9.21 -42.16 6.72
N GLU A 213 -10.11 -43.15 6.75
CA GLU A 213 -11.38 -43.10 5.98
C GLU A 213 -12.25 -41.87 6.33
N GLU A 214 -12.27 -41.46 7.60
CA GLU A 214 -13.06 -40.30 8.05
C GLU A 214 -12.36 -38.98 7.70
N MET A 215 -11.03 -38.94 7.83
CA MET A 215 -10.21 -37.79 7.43
C MET A 215 -10.30 -37.53 5.92
N ASP A 216 -10.22 -38.58 5.10
CA ASP A 216 -10.33 -38.49 3.64
C ASP A 216 -11.73 -38.01 3.22
N TYR A 217 -12.79 -38.53 3.87
CA TYR A 217 -14.15 -38.06 3.64
C TYR A 217 -14.33 -36.58 4.00
N GLN A 218 -13.78 -36.14 5.14
CA GLN A 218 -13.80 -34.73 5.54
C GLN A 218 -13.03 -33.84 4.56
N ALA A 219 -11.85 -34.28 4.12
CA ALA A 219 -11.04 -33.56 3.14
C ALA A 219 -11.75 -33.44 1.79
N ALA A 220 -12.36 -34.53 1.30
CA ALA A 220 -13.16 -34.53 0.07
C ALA A 220 -14.38 -33.61 0.17
N THR A 221 -15.08 -33.64 1.31
CA THR A 221 -16.26 -32.79 1.57
C THR A 221 -15.88 -31.31 1.61
N ALA A 222 -14.75 -30.99 2.27
CA ALA A 222 -14.22 -29.64 2.32
C ALA A 222 -13.80 -29.14 0.92
N ALA A 223 -13.12 -29.98 0.13
CA ALA A 223 -12.72 -29.66 -1.24
C ALA A 223 -13.92 -29.42 -2.17
N ALA A 224 -14.97 -30.25 -2.08
CA ALA A 224 -16.19 -30.07 -2.87
C ALA A 224 -16.95 -28.79 -2.47
N THR A 225 -16.99 -28.47 -1.17
CA THR A 225 -17.60 -27.23 -0.66
C THR A 225 -16.82 -26.00 -1.14
N SER A 226 -15.49 -26.05 -1.06
CA SER A 226 -14.56 -25.01 -1.55
C SER A 226 -14.76 -24.74 -3.05
N ALA A 227 -14.82 -25.81 -3.87
CA ALA A 227 -15.08 -25.68 -5.30
C ALA A 227 -16.46 -25.07 -5.60
N ALA A 228 -17.50 -25.47 -4.87
CA ALA A 228 -18.84 -24.91 -5.02
C ALA A 228 -18.90 -23.42 -4.64
N ASN A 229 -18.25 -23.02 -3.56
CA ASN A 229 -18.11 -21.62 -3.15
C ASN A 229 -17.37 -20.81 -4.21
N ALA A 230 -16.27 -21.34 -4.76
CA ALA A 230 -15.51 -20.66 -5.79
C ALA A 230 -16.30 -20.48 -7.10
N GLN A 231 -17.13 -21.46 -7.48
CA GLN A 231 -18.03 -21.32 -8.64
C GLN A 231 -19.13 -20.28 -8.41
N MET A 232 -19.71 -20.24 -7.20
CA MET A 232 -20.71 -19.24 -6.81
C MET A 232 -20.11 -17.83 -6.77
N ALA A 233 -18.87 -17.70 -6.29
CA ALA A 233 -18.15 -16.43 -6.21
C ALA A 233 -18.01 -15.74 -7.56
N VAL A 234 -17.76 -16.52 -8.61
CA VAL A 234 -17.50 -16.01 -9.96
C VAL A 234 -18.74 -16.00 -10.85
N GLU A 235 -19.93 -16.34 -10.32
CA GLU A 235 -21.17 -16.33 -11.08
C GLU A 235 -21.48 -14.92 -11.62
N GLY A 236 -21.58 -14.82 -12.94
CA GLY A 236 -21.79 -13.53 -13.62
C GLY A 236 -20.59 -12.58 -13.58
N ALA A 237 -19.40 -13.06 -13.21
CA ALA A 237 -18.14 -12.33 -13.21
C ALA A 237 -17.15 -12.94 -14.21
N SER A 238 -16.14 -12.16 -14.62
CA SER A 238 -15.02 -12.64 -15.43
C SER A 238 -13.87 -13.07 -14.54
N VAL A 239 -13.47 -14.34 -14.62
CA VAL A 239 -12.32 -14.87 -13.90
C VAL A 239 -11.04 -14.23 -14.44
N LEU A 240 -10.14 -13.83 -13.54
CA LEU A 240 -8.85 -13.24 -13.87
C LEU A 240 -7.78 -14.35 -13.97
N GLY A 241 -7.25 -14.57 -15.16
CA GLY A 241 -6.14 -15.49 -15.42
C GLY A 241 -4.79 -14.78 -15.33
N LEU A 242 -3.81 -15.41 -14.69
CA LEU A 242 -2.44 -14.89 -14.61
C LEU A 242 -1.79 -14.94 -16.01
N ILE A 243 -1.31 -13.79 -16.49
CA ILE A 243 -0.67 -13.64 -17.81
C ILE A 243 0.81 -13.24 -17.70
N GLY A 244 1.29 -12.88 -16.52
CA GLY A 244 2.70 -12.55 -16.28
C GLY A 244 3.00 -12.34 -14.80
N GLY A 245 4.28 -12.44 -14.45
CA GLY A 245 4.75 -12.28 -13.07
C GLY A 245 4.42 -13.47 -12.17
N SER A 246 4.28 -13.21 -10.86
CA SER A 246 3.99 -14.21 -9.84
C SER A 246 2.71 -13.87 -9.12
N ALA A 247 1.81 -14.85 -8.93
CA ALA A 247 0.53 -14.61 -8.28
C ALA A 247 0.71 -13.96 -6.89
N ILE A 248 -0.05 -12.89 -6.64
CA ILE A 248 -0.01 -12.12 -5.38
C ILE A 248 -0.64 -12.86 -4.21
N THR A 249 -1.62 -13.73 -4.45
CA THR A 249 -2.26 -14.58 -3.43
C THR A 249 -2.65 -15.92 -4.04
N SER A 250 -2.82 -16.94 -3.21
CA SER A 250 -3.60 -18.13 -3.59
C SER A 250 -5.08 -17.76 -3.78
N GLY A 251 -5.80 -18.65 -4.46
CA GLY A 251 -7.24 -18.51 -4.68
C GLY A 251 -7.61 -17.93 -6.06
N THR A 252 -8.87 -17.53 -6.19
CA THR A 252 -9.46 -17.07 -7.45
C THR A 252 -9.76 -15.58 -7.39
N TRP A 253 -9.24 -14.84 -8.37
CA TRP A 253 -9.59 -13.44 -8.61
C TRP A 253 -10.60 -13.34 -9.76
N ALA A 254 -11.56 -12.43 -9.65
CA ALA A 254 -12.53 -12.14 -10.70
C ALA A 254 -12.96 -10.67 -10.67
N VAL A 255 -13.54 -10.20 -11.75
CA VAL A 255 -14.12 -8.86 -11.85
C VAL A 255 -15.54 -8.90 -12.40
N LYS A 256 -16.39 -8.00 -11.89
CA LYS A 256 -17.75 -7.78 -12.36
C LYS A 256 -18.00 -6.28 -12.51
N LEU A 257 -18.81 -5.86 -13.47
CA LEU A 257 -19.25 -4.48 -13.59
C LEU A 257 -20.24 -4.21 -12.45
N GLY A 258 -20.05 -3.10 -11.74
CA GLY A 258 -20.96 -2.66 -10.69
C GLY A 258 -22.35 -2.35 -11.24
N GLU A 259 -23.39 -2.51 -10.42
CA GLU A 259 -24.74 -2.11 -10.80
C GLU A 259 -24.82 -0.57 -10.86
N MET A 260 -25.17 0.00 -12.02
CA MET A 260 -25.32 1.46 -12.19
C MET A 260 -26.53 1.94 -11.40
N ALA A 261 -26.31 2.74 -10.35
CA ALA A 261 -27.37 3.48 -9.67
C ALA A 261 -27.61 4.82 -10.39
N SER A 262 -28.28 4.80 -11.55
CA SER A 262 -28.84 6.03 -12.13
C SER A 262 -30.35 6.05 -11.89
N GLY A 263 -30.85 7.13 -11.30
CA GLY A 263 -32.23 7.30 -10.81
C GLY A 263 -33.33 7.37 -11.89
N LEU A 264 -33.10 6.84 -13.09
CA LEU A 264 -34.07 6.74 -14.18
C LEU A 264 -34.02 5.34 -14.78
N GLY A 265 -34.71 4.40 -14.12
CA GLY A 265 -34.90 3.04 -14.62
C GLY A 265 -33.64 2.19 -14.59
N ARG A 266 -33.76 0.99 -14.03
CA ARG A 266 -32.72 -0.05 -14.10
C ARG A 266 -32.45 -0.40 -15.57
N ILE A 267 -31.55 0.31 -16.24
CA ILE A 267 -30.97 -0.17 -17.49
C ILE A 267 -30.01 -1.26 -17.08
N ALA A 268 -30.37 -2.51 -17.34
CA ALA A 268 -29.47 -3.65 -17.17
C ALA A 268 -28.24 -3.42 -18.05
N ALA A 269 -27.20 -2.82 -17.46
CA ALA A 269 -25.86 -2.87 -18.01
C ALA A 269 -25.45 -4.33 -17.96
N SER A 270 -25.67 -5.04 -19.07
CA SER A 270 -25.44 -6.48 -19.26
C SER A 270 -26.31 -7.43 -18.42
N GLY A 271 -26.84 -8.47 -19.06
CA GLY A 271 -27.43 -9.60 -18.35
C GLY A 271 -26.35 -10.39 -17.57
N PRO A 272 -26.75 -11.34 -16.70
CA PRO A 272 -25.83 -12.22 -16.00
C PRO A 272 -24.85 -12.91 -17.00
N GLY A 273 -23.53 -12.74 -16.80
CA GLY A 273 -22.50 -13.49 -17.54
C GLY A 273 -21.73 -12.76 -18.65
N ALA A 274 -21.88 -11.43 -18.83
CA ALA A 274 -21.12 -10.71 -19.86
C ALA A 274 -19.62 -10.53 -19.48
N PRO A 275 -18.67 -10.91 -20.35
CA PRO A 275 -17.23 -10.79 -20.06
C PRO A 275 -16.78 -9.33 -20.02
N ILE A 276 -15.85 -9.01 -19.11
CA ILE A 276 -15.16 -7.72 -19.00
C ILE A 276 -13.75 -7.89 -19.55
N ALA A 277 -13.28 -7.05 -20.47
CA ALA A 277 -11.88 -7.03 -20.89
C ALA A 277 -11.04 -6.21 -19.90
N ALA A 278 -10.90 -6.71 -18.67
CA ALA A 278 -10.10 -6.10 -17.62
C ALA A 278 -8.66 -6.63 -17.63
N VAL A 279 -7.71 -5.74 -17.37
CA VAL A 279 -6.33 -6.11 -17.03
C VAL A 279 -6.03 -5.56 -15.65
N VAL A 280 -5.63 -6.44 -14.74
CA VAL A 280 -5.26 -6.09 -13.36
C VAL A 280 -3.77 -6.27 -13.19
N MET A 281 -3.13 -5.23 -12.69
CA MET A 281 -1.78 -5.28 -12.17
C MET A 281 -1.88 -5.34 -10.64
N GLY A 282 -1.13 -6.26 -10.04
CA GLY A 282 -1.03 -6.41 -8.60
C GLY A 282 0.42 -6.38 -8.14
N MET A 283 0.69 -5.72 -7.02
CA MET A 283 1.99 -5.69 -6.37
C MET A 283 1.81 -5.96 -4.88
N MET A 284 2.61 -6.86 -4.33
CA MET A 284 2.63 -7.14 -2.90
C MET A 284 4.07 -6.96 -2.41
N PRO A 285 4.43 -5.77 -1.88
CA PRO A 285 5.78 -5.47 -1.36
C PRO A 285 6.29 -6.53 -0.39
N GLY A 286 5.38 -7.15 0.36
CA GLY A 286 5.65 -8.32 1.16
C GLY A 286 6.74 -8.04 2.20
N ARG A 287 7.87 -8.73 2.04
CA ARG A 287 9.03 -8.73 2.94
C ARG A 287 10.29 -8.10 2.36
N LEU A 288 10.20 -7.41 1.21
CA LEU A 288 11.38 -6.98 0.44
C LEU A 288 12.36 -6.12 1.28
N ASN A 289 11.83 -5.42 2.28
CA ASN A 289 12.57 -4.57 3.20
C ASN A 289 12.27 -4.93 4.67
N ASP A 290 12.06 -6.23 4.95
CA ASP A 290 11.77 -6.74 6.29
C ASP A 290 12.87 -6.34 7.29
N GLY A 291 12.45 -5.74 8.41
CA GLY A 291 13.35 -5.26 9.47
C GLY A 291 13.47 -3.74 9.52
N GLU A 292 13.12 -3.04 8.45
CA GLU A 292 13.06 -1.58 8.45
C GLU A 292 11.77 -1.08 9.12
N GLN A 293 11.89 -0.06 9.98
CA GLN A 293 10.73 0.55 10.63
C GLN A 293 10.01 1.58 9.75
N ASP A 294 10.37 1.65 8.48
CA ASP A 294 9.95 2.72 7.56
C ASP A 294 8.64 2.41 6.83
N PHE A 295 8.10 1.20 7.02
CA PHE A 295 6.88 0.75 6.36
C PHE A 295 5.64 0.99 7.21
N ILE A 296 4.55 1.32 6.52
CA ILE A 296 3.22 1.35 7.12
C ILE A 296 2.75 -0.09 7.29
N ASP A 297 2.68 -0.54 8.55
CA ASP A 297 2.14 -1.86 8.85
C ASP A 297 0.64 -1.97 8.52
N ARG A 298 0.15 -3.20 8.51
CA ARG A 298 -1.26 -3.49 8.25
C ARG A 298 -2.20 -2.77 9.22
N MET A 299 -1.91 -2.76 10.52
CA MET A 299 -2.82 -2.19 11.52
C MET A 299 -3.02 -0.70 11.29
N ARG A 300 -1.96 0.00 10.88
CA ARG A 300 -2.01 1.42 10.52
C ARG A 300 -2.71 1.65 9.19
N LEU A 301 -2.38 0.87 8.16
CA LEU A 301 -3.09 0.92 6.86
C LEU A 301 -4.60 0.76 7.06
N GLU A 302 -5.01 -0.12 7.96
CA GLU A 302 -6.42 -0.36 8.29
C GLU A 302 -7.16 0.85 8.88
N GLN A 303 -6.43 1.85 9.40
CA GLN A 303 -6.95 3.11 9.94
C GLN A 303 -6.87 4.28 8.94
N MET A 304 -6.17 4.09 7.81
CA MET A 304 -5.94 5.12 6.80
C MET A 304 -6.98 5.05 5.68
N ARG A 305 -7.34 6.22 5.13
CA ARG A 305 -8.13 6.29 3.88
C ARG A 305 -7.25 6.25 2.64
N GLU A 306 -6.05 6.78 2.76
CA GLU A 306 -5.02 6.84 1.74
C GLU A 306 -3.67 6.69 2.43
N ALA A 307 -2.69 6.09 1.75
CA ALA A 307 -1.36 5.87 2.28
C ALA A 307 -0.29 6.29 1.25
N PRO A 308 0.79 6.94 1.68
CA PRO A 308 1.89 7.31 0.79
C PRO A 308 2.62 6.06 0.28
N SER A 309 2.93 6.04 -1.01
CA SER A 309 3.74 5.00 -1.68
C SER A 309 4.72 5.69 -2.61
N ARG A 310 6.01 5.33 -2.57
CA ARG A 310 7.05 5.90 -3.45
C ARG A 310 7.06 5.34 -4.85
N VAL A 311 6.18 4.39 -5.12
CA VAL A 311 5.92 3.89 -6.45
C VAL A 311 4.42 3.76 -6.69
N ARG A 312 3.99 4.23 -7.85
CA ARG A 312 2.63 4.03 -8.39
C ARG A 312 2.75 3.59 -9.84
N TYR A 313 1.69 3.02 -10.38
CA TYR A 313 1.74 2.41 -11.70
C TYR A 313 0.56 2.83 -12.56
N THR A 314 0.76 2.84 -13.86
CA THR A 314 -0.26 3.07 -14.88
C THR A 314 -0.15 2.01 -15.97
N TRP A 315 -1.16 1.95 -16.84
CA TRP A 315 -1.04 1.28 -18.13
C TRP A 315 -0.89 2.32 -19.22
N GLU A 316 0.27 2.33 -19.86
CA GLU A 316 0.57 3.21 -20.98
C GLU A 316 0.45 2.45 -22.31
N GLN A 317 0.56 3.17 -23.42
CA GLN A 317 0.61 2.56 -24.75
C GLN A 317 2.04 2.57 -25.25
N ASP A 318 2.54 1.43 -25.72
CA ASP A 318 3.83 1.40 -26.42
C ASP A 318 3.73 2.07 -27.81
N ALA A 319 4.86 2.20 -28.51
CA ALA A 319 4.90 2.78 -29.86
C ALA A 319 4.00 2.05 -30.90
N LYS A 320 3.48 0.86 -30.56
CA LYS A 320 2.58 0.05 -31.39
C LYS A 320 1.14 0.09 -30.87
N GLY A 321 0.87 0.85 -29.80
CA GLY A 321 -0.44 0.99 -29.15
C GLY A 321 -0.82 -0.17 -28.24
N ASN A 322 0.10 -1.07 -27.89
CA ASN A 322 -0.20 -2.14 -26.95
C ASN A 322 -0.20 -1.59 -25.52
N PRO A 323 -1.14 -2.02 -24.67
CA PRO A 323 -1.11 -1.65 -23.27
C PRO A 323 0.12 -2.27 -22.61
N VAL A 324 0.98 -1.43 -22.03
CA VAL A 324 2.17 -1.82 -21.29
C VAL A 324 2.11 -1.23 -19.88
N PRO A 325 2.42 -2.02 -18.85
CA PRO A 325 2.54 -1.49 -17.50
C PRO A 325 3.73 -0.54 -17.42
N HIS A 326 3.58 0.56 -16.68
CA HIS A 326 4.66 1.51 -16.42
C HIS A 326 4.61 1.97 -14.95
N GLY A 327 5.76 2.03 -14.29
CA GLY A 327 5.88 2.51 -12.90
C GLY A 327 6.45 3.92 -12.80
N TRP A 328 6.06 4.63 -11.74
CA TRP A 328 6.45 6.02 -11.50
C TRP A 328 6.94 6.20 -10.07
N HIS A 329 8.12 6.80 -9.91
CA HIS A 329 8.56 7.30 -8.61
C HIS A 329 7.68 8.47 -8.19
N THR A 330 7.08 8.38 -7.02
CA THR A 330 6.06 9.33 -6.59
C THR A 330 6.51 10.06 -5.32
N PRO A 331 6.88 11.35 -5.44
CA PRO A 331 7.32 12.15 -4.30
C PRO A 331 6.16 12.55 -3.39
N PRO A 332 6.44 13.02 -2.16
CA PRO A 332 5.41 13.52 -1.25
C PRO A 332 4.47 14.51 -1.93
N GLY A 333 3.16 14.29 -1.76
CA GLY A 333 2.10 15.10 -2.39
C GLY A 333 1.55 14.49 -3.68
N GLN A 334 2.24 13.51 -4.29
CA GLN A 334 1.80 12.76 -5.47
C GLN A 334 1.77 11.24 -5.23
N ASP A 335 2.07 10.84 -4.00
CA ASP A 335 2.31 9.48 -3.51
C ASP A 335 1.11 8.82 -2.84
N MET A 336 -0.01 9.55 -2.66
CA MET A 336 -1.16 9.04 -1.93
C MET A 336 -1.98 8.02 -2.73
N VAL A 337 -2.07 6.79 -2.21
CA VAL A 337 -2.85 5.68 -2.78
C VAL A 337 -4.02 5.33 -1.87
N ARG A 338 -5.22 5.17 -2.44
CA ARG A 338 -6.44 4.87 -1.66
C ARG A 338 -6.38 3.49 -1.01
N VAL A 339 -6.66 3.44 0.29
CA VAL A 339 -6.66 2.20 1.08
C VAL A 339 -8.10 1.73 1.30
N ARG A 340 -8.41 0.48 0.91
CA ARG A 340 -9.77 -0.07 1.03
C ARG A 340 -9.74 -1.50 1.55
N LYS A 341 -10.71 -1.85 2.40
CA LYS A 341 -10.89 -3.22 2.89
C LYS A 341 -11.84 -3.98 1.98
N MET A 342 -11.51 -5.23 1.64
CA MET A 342 -12.46 -6.12 0.97
C MET A 342 -13.46 -6.64 2.00
N ALA A 343 -14.75 -6.63 1.66
CA ALA A 343 -15.84 -7.05 2.54
C ALA A 343 -16.35 -8.44 2.14
N TRP A 344 -16.71 -9.27 3.12
CA TRP A 344 -17.33 -10.57 2.88
C TRP A 344 -18.74 -10.39 2.32
N ASP A 345 -19.00 -10.95 1.14
CA ASP A 345 -20.32 -11.03 0.51
C ASP A 345 -20.88 -12.44 0.71
N SER A 346 -21.87 -12.57 1.59
CA SER A 346 -22.49 -13.84 1.92
C SER A 346 -23.26 -14.48 0.76
N SER A 347 -23.70 -13.67 -0.22
CA SER A 347 -24.41 -14.13 -1.41
C SER A 347 -23.46 -14.79 -2.42
N ARG A 348 -22.24 -14.26 -2.54
CA ARG A 348 -21.19 -14.79 -3.42
C ARG A 348 -20.27 -15.79 -2.72
N LYS A 349 -20.29 -15.87 -1.39
CA LYS A 349 -19.30 -16.62 -0.60
C LYS A 349 -17.87 -16.19 -0.91
N ALA A 350 -17.66 -14.89 -1.08
CA ALA A 350 -16.39 -14.32 -1.49
C ALA A 350 -16.17 -12.94 -0.88
N TYR A 351 -14.92 -12.49 -0.84
CA TYR A 351 -14.59 -11.12 -0.51
C TYR A 351 -14.71 -10.24 -1.74
N THR A 352 -15.29 -9.04 -1.57
CA THR A 352 -15.53 -8.11 -2.67
C THR A 352 -15.12 -6.69 -2.31
N PHE A 353 -14.70 -5.94 -3.31
CA PHE A 353 -14.50 -4.50 -3.23
C PHE A 353 -14.98 -3.88 -4.55
N THR A 354 -15.66 -2.73 -4.49
CA THR A 354 -16.12 -2.03 -5.69
C THR A 354 -15.36 -0.72 -5.83
N THR A 355 -14.75 -0.51 -6.99
CA THR A 355 -13.98 0.70 -7.30
C THR A 355 -14.87 1.94 -7.28
N GLU A 356 -14.23 3.10 -7.09
CA GLU A 356 -14.88 4.40 -6.98
C GLU A 356 -14.98 5.12 -8.32
N GLU A 357 -14.14 4.75 -9.30
CA GLU A 357 -14.21 5.28 -10.67
C GLU A 357 -15.48 4.81 -11.38
N ASP A 358 -16.00 5.65 -12.27
CA ASP A 358 -17.05 5.26 -13.20
C ASP A 358 -16.46 4.77 -14.53
N PRO A 359 -16.93 3.63 -15.06
CA PRO A 359 -17.90 2.73 -14.46
C PRO A 359 -17.28 1.91 -13.32
N ARG A 360 -18.04 1.74 -12.24
CA ARG A 360 -17.61 0.98 -11.07
C ARG A 360 -17.36 -0.48 -11.41
N ILE A 361 -16.28 -1.05 -10.88
CA ILE A 361 -15.91 -2.45 -11.08
C ILE A 361 -15.81 -3.12 -9.71
N THR A 362 -16.55 -4.20 -9.52
CA THR A 362 -16.43 -5.07 -8.35
C THR A 362 -15.31 -6.08 -8.59
N ILE A 363 -14.23 -5.94 -7.82
CA ILE A 363 -13.18 -6.95 -7.66
C ILE A 363 -13.67 -8.00 -6.67
N ILE A 364 -13.54 -9.27 -7.04
CA ILE A 364 -13.97 -10.42 -6.27
C ILE A 364 -12.76 -11.30 -6.02
N TRP A 365 -12.60 -11.76 -4.78
CA TRP A 365 -11.57 -12.71 -4.40
C TRP A 365 -12.14 -13.78 -3.47
N THR A 366 -11.75 -15.03 -3.73
CA THR A 366 -11.98 -16.16 -2.83
C THR A 366 -10.66 -16.90 -2.59
N PRO A 367 -10.38 -17.35 -1.35
CA PRO A 367 -9.19 -18.17 -1.06
C PRO A 367 -9.20 -19.52 -1.80
N ASP A 368 -10.39 -19.96 -2.21
CA ASP A 368 -10.60 -21.22 -2.90
C ASP A 368 -10.22 -21.12 -4.39
N SER A 369 -9.72 -22.22 -4.97
CA SER A 369 -9.50 -22.31 -6.41
C SER A 369 -10.79 -22.76 -7.09
N SER A 370 -11.26 -22.01 -8.09
CA SER A 370 -12.41 -22.39 -8.91
C SER A 370 -12.14 -23.62 -9.79
N GLY A 371 -10.90 -24.10 -9.85
CA GLY A 371 -10.48 -25.17 -10.76
C GLY A 371 -10.44 -24.75 -12.22
N VAL A 372 -10.68 -23.45 -12.52
CA VAL A 372 -10.51 -22.88 -13.86
C VAL A 372 -9.02 -22.82 -14.16
N ASN A 373 -8.53 -23.91 -14.73
CA ASN A 373 -7.18 -23.98 -15.28
C ASN A 373 -7.17 -23.13 -16.54
N VAL A 374 -6.43 -22.02 -16.54
CA VAL A 374 -6.26 -21.19 -17.73
C VAL A 374 -5.18 -21.89 -18.56
N PRO A 375 -5.50 -22.52 -19.71
CA PRO A 375 -4.46 -23.04 -20.57
C PRO A 375 -3.57 -21.85 -20.98
N SER A 376 -2.26 -22.07 -21.09
CA SER A 376 -1.31 -21.07 -21.61
C SER A 376 -1.69 -20.53 -23.01
N ASN A 377 -2.64 -21.20 -23.66
CA ASN A 377 -3.24 -20.84 -24.93
C ASN A 377 -4.77 -20.85 -24.81
N THR A 378 -5.34 -19.96 -24.00
CA THR A 378 -6.72 -19.51 -24.24
C THR A 378 -6.71 -18.84 -25.61
N GLY A 379 -7.69 -19.10 -26.46
CA GLY A 379 -7.80 -18.50 -27.81
C GLY A 379 -8.03 -16.98 -27.80
N ASN A 380 -7.47 -16.26 -26.83
CA ASN A 380 -7.42 -14.81 -26.71
C ASN A 380 -6.48 -14.28 -27.80
N GLN A 381 -7.05 -13.63 -28.82
CA GLN A 381 -6.32 -13.30 -30.06
C GLN A 381 -5.37 -12.10 -29.93
N ASN A 382 -5.25 -11.48 -28.75
CA ASN A 382 -4.29 -10.44 -28.40
C ASN A 382 -3.90 -10.53 -26.90
N PRO A 383 -2.97 -11.41 -26.50
CA PRO A 383 -2.44 -11.41 -25.14
C PRO A 383 -1.68 -10.11 -24.89
N VAL A 384 -1.95 -9.45 -23.77
CA VAL A 384 -1.17 -8.26 -23.35
C VAL A 384 0.24 -8.71 -23.07
N ARG A 385 1.21 -8.18 -23.82
CA ARG A 385 2.61 -8.53 -23.64
C ARG A 385 3.16 -7.77 -22.43
N ILE A 386 3.41 -8.51 -21.35
CA ILE A 386 3.99 -7.95 -20.14
C ILE A 386 5.52 -7.86 -20.31
N PRO A 387 6.11 -6.66 -20.26
CA PRO A 387 7.56 -6.52 -20.20
C PRO A 387 8.08 -7.06 -18.87
N ASN A 388 9.24 -7.72 -18.91
CA ASN A 388 9.94 -8.16 -17.72
C ASN A 388 11.41 -7.70 -17.79
N PRO A 389 11.86 -6.78 -16.93
CA PRO A 389 11.09 -6.11 -15.87
C PRO A 389 10.17 -5.00 -16.40
N VAL A 390 9.09 -4.68 -15.66
CA VAL A 390 8.43 -3.38 -15.73
C VAL A 390 9.40 -2.31 -15.24
N VAL A 391 9.52 -1.22 -16.00
CA VAL A 391 10.39 -0.08 -15.70
C VAL A 391 9.65 0.91 -14.80
N VAL A 392 10.36 1.46 -13.82
CA VAL A 392 9.93 2.57 -12.97
C VAL A 392 10.78 3.78 -13.33
N ASP A 393 10.14 4.84 -13.80
CA ASP A 393 10.80 6.10 -14.17
C ASP A 393 10.46 7.22 -13.16
N PRO A 394 11.30 8.26 -13.03
CA PRO A 394 10.96 9.48 -12.30
C PRO A 394 9.67 10.09 -12.86
N LEU A 395 8.81 10.59 -11.99
CA LEU A 395 7.62 11.31 -12.44
C LEU A 395 8.05 12.59 -13.17
N PRO A 396 7.54 12.86 -14.38
CA PRO A 396 7.92 14.07 -15.10
C PRO A 396 7.50 15.30 -14.30
N GLU A 397 8.41 16.24 -14.12
CA GLU A 397 8.07 17.55 -13.57
C GLU A 397 7.05 18.23 -14.48
N ASN A 398 6.06 18.93 -13.91
CA ASN A 398 5.12 19.78 -14.63
C ASN A 398 5.87 20.96 -15.29
N THR A 399 6.63 20.68 -16.34
CA THR A 399 7.30 21.67 -17.19
C THR A 399 6.28 22.17 -18.19
N SER A 400 5.38 23.04 -17.72
CA SER A 400 4.78 24.01 -18.62
C SER A 400 5.89 24.92 -19.14
N ILE A 401 5.87 25.10 -20.47
CA ILE A 401 6.64 26.05 -21.32
C ILE A 401 7.70 25.31 -22.18
N GLU A 402 7.42 25.25 -23.50
CA GLU A 402 8.22 24.70 -24.63
C GLU A 402 7.91 23.30 -25.20
N ALA A 403 6.68 22.80 -25.07
CA ALA A 403 6.20 21.72 -25.94
C ALA A 403 4.90 22.14 -26.66
N THR A 404 5.00 22.50 -27.94
CA THR A 404 3.87 22.78 -28.86
C THR A 404 3.06 21.54 -29.25
N THR A 405 2.97 20.54 -28.36
CA THR A 405 2.10 19.39 -28.51
C THR A 405 0.98 19.49 -27.49
N THR A 406 -0.17 19.97 -27.95
CA THR A 406 -1.44 19.95 -27.23
C THR A 406 -2.02 18.52 -27.28
N PRO A 407 -2.61 17.99 -26.20
CA PRO A 407 -2.81 18.60 -24.88
C PRO A 407 -1.62 18.41 -23.93
N ALA A 408 -1.54 19.30 -22.94
CA ALA A 408 -0.61 19.27 -21.82
C ALA A 408 -0.61 17.91 -21.10
N PRO A 409 0.48 17.53 -20.38
CA PRO A 409 0.46 16.34 -19.52
C PRO A 409 -0.56 16.58 -18.41
N GLU A 410 -1.77 16.06 -18.60
CA GLU A 410 -2.78 15.94 -17.55
C GLU A 410 -2.12 15.20 -16.37
N GLU A 411 -2.31 15.69 -15.13
CA GLU A 411 -1.93 14.94 -13.92
C GLU A 411 -2.31 13.48 -14.10
N LYS A 412 -1.34 12.56 -14.07
CA LYS A 412 -1.59 11.15 -14.35
C LYS A 412 -2.66 10.66 -13.37
N ASN A 413 -3.87 10.38 -13.88
CA ASN A 413 -4.97 9.95 -13.04
C ASN A 413 -4.75 8.47 -12.65
N PHE A 414 -4.24 8.26 -11.44
CA PHE A 414 -3.95 6.95 -10.90
C PHE A 414 -5.24 6.29 -10.36
N ALA A 415 -5.75 5.30 -11.09
CA ALA A 415 -6.87 4.45 -10.68
C ALA A 415 -6.40 3.24 -9.85
N ASP A 416 -5.56 3.50 -8.85
CA ASP A 416 -4.94 2.49 -7.98
C ASP A 416 -5.54 2.46 -6.58
N TYR A 417 -5.36 1.30 -5.93
CA TYR A 417 -5.82 1.01 -4.59
C TYR A 417 -4.83 0.12 -3.84
N ILE A 418 -4.73 0.29 -2.53
CA ILE A 418 -4.19 -0.71 -1.61
C ILE A 418 -5.39 -1.46 -1.01
N LEU A 419 -5.54 -2.73 -1.37
CA LEU A 419 -6.59 -3.61 -0.86
C LEU A 419 -6.11 -4.38 0.36
N ILE A 420 -6.89 -4.29 1.44
CA ILE A 420 -6.69 -5.08 2.66
C ILE A 420 -7.69 -6.23 2.64
N LEU A 421 -7.16 -7.45 2.50
CA LEU A 421 -7.94 -8.67 2.65
C LEU A 421 -8.11 -8.94 4.16
N PRO A 422 -9.31 -9.27 4.67
CA PRO A 422 -9.56 -9.46 6.10
C PRO A 422 -9.05 -10.82 6.61
N LEU A 423 -7.92 -11.31 6.08
CA LEU A 423 -7.22 -12.51 6.52
C LEU A 423 -5.83 -12.13 7.03
N PRO A 424 -5.44 -12.49 8.27
CA PRO A 424 -4.24 -11.97 8.93
C PRO A 424 -2.94 -12.29 8.18
N ASN A 425 -2.90 -13.43 7.48
CA ASN A 425 -1.70 -13.95 6.83
C ASN A 425 -1.51 -13.45 5.39
N ILE A 426 -2.38 -12.55 4.90
CA ILE A 426 -2.26 -11.94 3.58
C ILE A 426 -1.87 -10.48 3.75
N PRO A 427 -0.67 -10.07 3.30
CA PRO A 427 -0.27 -8.66 3.28
C PRO A 427 -1.22 -7.80 2.44
N PRO A 428 -1.36 -6.50 2.73
CA PRO A 428 -2.09 -5.58 1.86
C PRO A 428 -1.49 -5.55 0.45
N ILE A 429 -2.37 -5.37 -0.54
CA ILE A 429 -2.04 -5.58 -1.96
C ILE A 429 -2.28 -4.28 -2.71
N TYR A 430 -1.25 -3.74 -3.36
CA TYR A 430 -1.44 -2.68 -4.34
C TYR A 430 -2.05 -3.27 -5.61
N VAL A 431 -3.11 -2.65 -6.13
CA VAL A 431 -3.75 -3.02 -7.39
C VAL A 431 -3.97 -1.79 -8.26
N TYR A 432 -3.76 -1.96 -9.55
CA TYR A 432 -4.21 -1.03 -10.58
C TYR A 432 -5.06 -1.81 -11.58
N LEU A 433 -6.26 -1.28 -11.88
CA LEU A 433 -7.19 -1.89 -12.81
C LEU A 433 -7.36 -1.02 -14.05
N ARG A 434 -7.03 -1.58 -15.22
CA ARG A 434 -7.35 -0.95 -16.50
C ARG A 434 -8.71 -1.46 -16.98
N ASN A 435 -9.60 -0.53 -17.27
CA ASN A 435 -10.84 -0.77 -18.00
C ASN A 435 -10.93 0.23 -19.17
N ASN A 436 -11.32 -0.23 -20.36
CA ASN A 436 -11.54 0.64 -21.53
C ASN A 436 -13.04 0.76 -21.86
N PRO A 437 -13.86 1.30 -20.96
CA PRO A 437 -15.25 1.56 -21.27
C PRO A 437 -15.35 2.71 -22.26
N GLY A 438 -16.42 2.75 -23.05
CA GLY A 438 -16.69 3.90 -23.87
C GLY A 438 -18.10 3.92 -24.44
N GLN A 439 -18.58 5.13 -24.66
CA GLN A 439 -19.86 5.39 -25.30
C GLN A 439 -19.70 5.32 -26.81
N VAL A 440 -20.67 4.71 -27.49
CA VAL A 440 -20.70 4.66 -28.94
C VAL A 440 -21.03 6.03 -29.52
N THR A 441 -20.13 6.53 -30.36
CA THR A 441 -20.27 7.78 -31.12
C THR A 441 -20.22 7.48 -32.62
N GLY A 442 -20.49 8.49 -33.45
CA GLY A 442 -20.47 8.38 -34.91
C GLY A 442 -21.81 8.02 -35.54
N ASN A 443 -21.91 8.25 -36.85
CA ASN A 443 -23.16 8.18 -37.60
C ASN A 443 -23.35 6.88 -38.38
N GLY A 444 -22.26 6.17 -38.70
CA GLY A 444 -22.24 5.10 -39.67
C GLY A 444 -22.53 5.62 -41.08
N GLN A 445 -22.67 4.70 -42.03
CA GLN A 445 -22.94 5.04 -43.44
C GLN A 445 -24.19 4.35 -43.95
N LYS A 446 -24.92 5.00 -44.85
CA LYS A 446 -26.03 4.38 -45.55
C LYS A 446 -25.48 3.35 -46.53
N VAL A 447 -25.86 2.10 -46.36
CA VAL A 447 -25.44 0.98 -47.23
C VAL A 447 -26.56 0.64 -48.22
N SER A 448 -26.19 0.37 -49.47
CA SER A 448 -27.11 -0.06 -50.54
C SER A 448 -26.59 -1.33 -51.20
N GLY A 449 -27.47 -2.25 -51.60
CA GLY A 449 -27.07 -3.52 -52.19
C GLY A 449 -26.57 -4.53 -51.15
N ILE A 450 -25.54 -5.31 -51.52
CA ILE A 450 -24.98 -6.35 -50.65
C ILE A 450 -23.97 -5.70 -49.71
N TRP A 451 -24.29 -5.57 -48.42
CA TRP A 451 -23.51 -4.78 -47.48
C TRP A 451 -22.06 -5.27 -47.33
N LEU A 452 -21.86 -6.58 -47.16
CA LEU A 452 -20.52 -7.18 -46.98
C LEU A 452 -19.82 -7.54 -48.29
N SER A 453 -20.24 -7.00 -49.46
CA SER A 453 -19.51 -7.23 -50.71
C SER A 453 -18.09 -6.68 -50.65
N ASP A 454 -17.93 -5.54 -49.99
CA ASP A 454 -16.68 -4.77 -49.97
C ASP A 454 -15.82 -5.07 -48.73
N ALA A 455 -16.23 -6.06 -47.93
CA ALA A 455 -15.49 -6.47 -46.74
C ALA A 455 -14.13 -7.10 -47.08
N ASN A 456 -13.88 -7.46 -48.34
CA ASN A 456 -12.60 -7.98 -48.83
C ASN A 456 -11.81 -6.95 -49.66
N THR A 457 -12.29 -5.71 -49.81
CA THR A 457 -11.63 -4.62 -50.55
C THR A 457 -11.37 -3.42 -49.64
N ASP A 458 -10.53 -2.48 -50.08
CA ASP A 458 -10.27 -1.18 -49.43
C ASP A 458 -10.14 -1.25 -47.89
N ASN A 459 -10.86 -0.42 -47.14
CA ASN A 459 -10.88 -0.47 -45.68
C ASN A 459 -11.95 -1.43 -45.12
N GLY A 460 -12.65 -2.17 -45.98
CA GLY A 460 -13.80 -3.00 -45.61
C GLY A 460 -15.14 -2.26 -45.71
N SER A 461 -16.23 -2.97 -45.39
CA SER A 461 -17.59 -2.42 -45.43
C SER A 461 -17.86 -1.52 -44.23
N PRO A 462 -18.43 -0.32 -44.39
CA PRO A 462 -18.70 0.58 -43.26
C PRO A 462 -19.78 0.04 -42.32
N VAL A 463 -19.82 0.55 -41.09
CA VAL A 463 -20.93 0.29 -40.16
C VAL A 463 -22.23 0.90 -40.72
N PRO A 464 -23.32 0.12 -40.92
CA PRO A 464 -24.58 0.66 -41.41
C PRO A 464 -25.18 1.68 -40.45
N SER A 465 -25.64 2.82 -40.96
CA SER A 465 -26.21 3.90 -40.14
C SER A 465 -27.37 3.44 -39.28
N GLN A 466 -28.24 2.57 -39.80
CA GLN A 466 -29.36 1.99 -39.03
C GLN A 466 -28.91 1.13 -37.84
N ILE A 467 -27.70 0.55 -37.89
CA ILE A 467 -27.11 -0.17 -36.76
C ILE A 467 -26.42 0.82 -35.82
N ALA A 468 -25.70 1.81 -36.37
CA ALA A 468 -25.14 2.90 -35.59
C ALA A 468 -26.20 3.60 -34.73
N ASP A 469 -27.38 3.92 -35.28
CA ASP A 469 -28.49 4.56 -34.57
C ASP A 469 -28.99 3.74 -33.36
N LYS A 470 -28.92 2.41 -33.43
CA LYS A 470 -29.31 1.51 -32.32
C LYS A 470 -28.23 1.39 -31.25
N LEU A 471 -26.99 1.70 -31.59
CA LEU A 471 -25.83 1.58 -30.70
C LEU A 471 -25.39 2.93 -30.13
N ARG A 472 -25.59 4.03 -30.85
CA ARG A 472 -25.15 5.39 -30.49
C ARG A 472 -25.70 5.79 -29.13
N GLY A 473 -24.84 6.38 -28.32
CA GLY A 473 -25.16 6.78 -26.95
C GLY A 473 -25.17 5.64 -25.93
N ARG A 474 -25.09 4.37 -26.36
CA ARG A 474 -24.90 3.24 -25.44
C ARG A 474 -23.44 3.16 -25.02
N THR A 475 -23.22 2.90 -23.74
CA THR A 475 -21.88 2.66 -23.19
C THR A 475 -21.61 1.17 -23.11
N PHE A 476 -20.44 0.77 -23.58
CA PHE A 476 -19.95 -0.61 -23.49
C PHE A 476 -18.73 -0.66 -22.59
N SER A 477 -18.61 -1.71 -21.79
CA SER A 477 -17.49 -1.87 -20.87
C SER A 477 -16.19 -2.31 -21.55
N ASN A 478 -16.30 -2.94 -22.72
CA ASN A 478 -15.18 -3.32 -23.58
C ASN A 478 -15.65 -3.50 -25.04
N PHE A 479 -14.70 -3.64 -25.96
CA PHE A 479 -15.01 -3.69 -27.39
C PHE A 479 -15.68 -5.00 -27.83
N ASP A 480 -15.49 -6.10 -27.10
CA ASP A 480 -16.13 -7.37 -27.44
C ASP A 480 -17.64 -7.33 -27.17
N GLN A 481 -18.07 -6.69 -26.08
CA GLN A 481 -19.50 -6.44 -25.83
C GLN A 481 -20.13 -5.55 -26.91
N PHE A 482 -19.39 -4.54 -27.37
CA PHE A 482 -19.81 -3.75 -28.52
C PHE A 482 -19.97 -4.65 -29.77
N ARG A 483 -18.99 -5.51 -30.07
CA ARG A 483 -19.04 -6.46 -31.20
C ARG A 483 -20.25 -7.39 -31.09
N GLU A 484 -20.55 -7.93 -29.91
CA GLU A 484 -21.70 -8.80 -29.70
C GLU A 484 -23.02 -8.09 -29.93
N ALA A 485 -23.18 -6.90 -29.35
CA ALA A 485 -24.35 -6.07 -29.56
C ALA A 485 -24.50 -5.67 -31.02
N PHE A 486 -23.40 -5.31 -31.68
CA PHE A 486 -23.36 -4.99 -33.10
C PHE A 486 -23.92 -6.13 -33.96
N TRP A 487 -23.42 -7.36 -33.80
CA TRP A 487 -23.91 -8.50 -34.57
C TRP A 487 -25.34 -8.90 -34.19
N SER A 488 -25.73 -8.75 -32.92
CA SER A 488 -27.10 -8.97 -32.48
C SER A 488 -28.07 -8.01 -33.17
N GLU A 489 -27.75 -6.71 -33.23
CA GLU A 489 -28.56 -5.71 -33.94
C GLU A 489 -28.63 -5.98 -35.45
N VAL A 490 -27.51 -6.38 -36.08
CA VAL A 490 -27.50 -6.81 -37.49
C VAL A 490 -28.46 -7.97 -37.72
N SER A 491 -28.53 -8.94 -36.81
CA SER A 491 -29.43 -10.10 -36.94
C SER A 491 -30.91 -9.72 -36.89
N LYS A 492 -31.25 -8.60 -36.25
CA LYS A 492 -32.63 -8.09 -36.10
C LYS A 492 -33.05 -7.20 -37.27
N ALA A 493 -32.10 -6.63 -38.02
CA ALA A 493 -32.36 -5.75 -39.16
C ALA A 493 -32.65 -6.56 -40.44
N PRO A 494 -33.90 -6.65 -40.93
CA PRO A 494 -34.25 -7.56 -42.02
C PRO A 494 -33.53 -7.23 -43.33
N ASP A 495 -33.23 -5.96 -43.58
CA ASP A 495 -32.57 -5.52 -44.82
C ASP A 495 -31.08 -5.92 -44.88
N LEU A 496 -30.49 -6.24 -43.72
CA LEU A 496 -29.14 -6.79 -43.61
C LEU A 496 -29.16 -8.30 -43.40
N SER A 497 -29.99 -8.80 -42.47
CA SER A 497 -29.96 -10.20 -42.05
C SER A 497 -30.39 -11.18 -43.14
N ARG A 498 -31.28 -10.78 -44.07
CA ARG A 498 -31.67 -11.58 -45.25
C ARG A 498 -30.50 -11.90 -46.19
N GLN A 499 -29.39 -11.17 -46.10
CA GLN A 499 -28.19 -11.40 -46.91
C GLN A 499 -27.34 -12.57 -46.39
N PHE A 500 -27.66 -13.14 -45.22
CA PHE A 500 -26.89 -14.20 -44.57
C PHE A 500 -27.62 -15.54 -44.60
N ILE A 501 -26.85 -16.63 -44.66
CA ILE A 501 -27.38 -17.99 -44.50
C ILE A 501 -27.89 -18.23 -43.06
N PRO A 502 -28.84 -19.17 -42.84
CA PRO A 502 -29.44 -19.41 -41.52
C PRO A 502 -28.43 -19.65 -40.39
N ASN A 503 -27.34 -20.37 -40.66
CA ASN A 503 -26.28 -20.61 -39.66
C ASN A 503 -25.60 -19.32 -39.21
N ASN A 504 -25.36 -18.38 -40.12
CA ASN A 504 -24.76 -17.09 -39.79
C ASN A 504 -25.76 -16.20 -39.03
N ILE A 505 -27.04 -16.24 -39.40
CA ILE A 505 -28.10 -15.55 -38.63
C ILE A 505 -28.13 -16.06 -37.19
N ASN A 506 -28.12 -17.38 -36.97
CA ASN A 506 -28.10 -17.96 -35.62
C ASN A 506 -26.84 -17.59 -34.82
N ARG A 507 -25.68 -17.49 -35.48
CA ARG A 507 -24.46 -16.99 -34.84
C ARG A 507 -24.63 -15.54 -34.38
N MET A 508 -25.11 -14.67 -35.27
CA MET A 508 -25.30 -13.25 -34.97
C MET A 508 -26.36 -13.00 -33.89
N LYS A 509 -27.45 -13.78 -33.88
CA LYS A 509 -28.45 -13.74 -32.78
C LYS A 509 -27.83 -14.03 -31.41
N ASN A 510 -26.81 -14.88 -31.37
CA ASN A 510 -26.03 -15.21 -30.18
C ASN A 510 -24.78 -14.30 -30.00
N GLY A 511 -24.75 -13.11 -30.62
CA GLY A 511 -23.65 -12.15 -30.49
C GLY A 511 -22.35 -12.55 -31.22
N ARG A 512 -22.31 -13.68 -31.92
CA ARG A 512 -21.10 -14.15 -32.63
C ARG A 512 -21.05 -13.56 -34.04
N ALA A 513 -19.85 -13.18 -34.47
CA ALA A 513 -19.63 -12.74 -35.85
C ALA A 513 -20.00 -13.84 -36.87
N PRO A 514 -20.60 -13.46 -38.02
CA PRO A 514 -20.89 -14.38 -39.10
C PRO A 514 -19.60 -14.92 -39.73
N ARG A 515 -19.63 -16.14 -40.26
CA ARG A 515 -18.51 -16.73 -40.99
C ARG A 515 -18.33 -16.04 -42.34
N SER A 516 -17.09 -15.74 -42.69
CA SER A 516 -16.72 -15.28 -44.03
C SER A 516 -16.66 -16.43 -45.03
N ARG A 517 -16.52 -16.13 -46.32
CA ARG A 517 -16.26 -17.16 -47.34
C ARG A 517 -14.94 -17.85 -47.04
N PHE A 518 -14.86 -19.15 -47.33
CA PHE A 518 -13.68 -19.96 -47.01
C PHE A 518 -12.38 -19.40 -47.63
N ILE A 519 -12.47 -18.87 -48.86
CA ILE A 519 -11.34 -18.24 -49.58
C ILE A 519 -10.78 -16.99 -48.88
N ASP A 520 -11.59 -16.33 -48.03
CA ASP A 520 -11.21 -15.11 -47.32
C ASP A 520 -10.78 -15.39 -45.86
N THR A 521 -10.62 -16.67 -45.50
CA THR A 521 -10.17 -17.09 -44.15
C THR A 521 -8.66 -17.24 -44.07
N VAL A 522 -8.08 -17.06 -42.88
CA VAL A 522 -6.65 -17.27 -42.62
C VAL A 522 -6.45 -18.08 -41.35
N GLY A 523 -6.04 -19.34 -41.50
CA GLY A 523 -5.89 -20.27 -40.38
C GLY A 523 -7.18 -20.45 -39.58
N LYS A 524 -7.13 -20.17 -38.28
CA LYS A 524 -8.31 -20.23 -37.39
C LYS A 524 -9.24 -19.02 -37.51
N ARG A 525 -8.84 -17.95 -38.22
CA ARG A 525 -9.63 -16.73 -38.42
C ARG A 525 -10.60 -16.94 -39.59
N ARG A 526 -11.84 -17.26 -39.26
CA ARG A 526 -12.89 -17.66 -40.23
C ARG A 526 -14.16 -16.81 -40.19
N SER A 527 -14.18 -15.75 -39.39
CA SER A 527 -15.35 -14.88 -39.21
C SER A 527 -15.01 -13.48 -39.67
N PHE A 528 -16.01 -12.68 -40.04
CA PHE A 528 -15.81 -11.25 -40.26
C PHE A 528 -15.30 -10.57 -38.98
N GLU A 529 -14.47 -9.55 -39.16
CA GLU A 529 -13.77 -8.83 -38.09
C GLU A 529 -14.14 -7.35 -38.16
N ILE A 530 -14.17 -6.66 -37.02
CA ILE A 530 -14.35 -5.20 -36.96
C ILE A 530 -12.94 -4.58 -36.87
N HIS A 531 -12.61 -3.74 -37.85
CA HIS A 531 -11.33 -3.06 -38.00
C HIS A 531 -11.49 -1.57 -37.68
N HIS A 532 -10.50 -0.97 -36.98
CA HIS A 532 -10.42 0.48 -36.79
C HIS A 532 -9.63 1.14 -37.92
N ILE A 533 -10.25 2.06 -38.65
CA ILE A 533 -9.68 2.73 -39.84
C ILE A 533 -8.44 3.55 -39.45
N LYS A 534 -8.63 4.50 -38.52
CA LYS A 534 -7.56 5.09 -37.73
C LYS A 534 -7.29 4.14 -36.58
N LEU A 535 -6.09 3.55 -36.58
CA LEU A 535 -5.70 2.58 -35.57
C LEU A 535 -5.86 3.19 -34.18
N ILE A 536 -6.33 2.38 -33.22
CA ILE A 536 -6.38 2.80 -31.80
C ILE A 536 -4.98 3.27 -31.36
N SER A 537 -3.93 2.57 -31.82
CA SER A 537 -2.52 2.91 -31.58
C SER A 537 -2.08 4.29 -32.09
N GLN A 538 -2.85 4.93 -32.96
CA GLN A 538 -2.57 6.26 -33.51
C GLN A 538 -3.54 7.32 -32.98
N GLY A 539 -4.19 7.06 -31.83
CA GLY A 539 -5.22 7.92 -31.28
C GLY A 539 -6.55 7.81 -32.03
N GLY A 540 -6.86 6.63 -32.56
CA GLY A 540 -8.17 6.30 -33.10
C GLY A 540 -9.18 6.01 -31.98
N GLU A 541 -10.38 6.58 -32.08
CA GLU A 541 -11.43 6.37 -31.09
C GLU A 541 -11.93 4.92 -31.12
N VAL A 542 -12.03 4.29 -29.94
CA VAL A 542 -12.36 2.86 -29.79
C VAL A 542 -13.82 2.56 -30.13
N TYR A 543 -14.73 3.49 -29.81
CA TYR A 543 -16.19 3.31 -29.92
C TYR A 543 -16.85 4.25 -30.92
N ASN A 544 -16.07 4.99 -31.72
CA ASN A 544 -16.62 5.74 -32.83
C ASN A 544 -16.85 4.81 -34.02
N VAL A 545 -18.11 4.58 -34.39
CA VAL A 545 -18.47 3.68 -35.50
C VAL A 545 -18.05 4.23 -36.87
N ASP A 546 -17.79 5.53 -37.00
CA ASP A 546 -17.23 6.13 -38.21
C ASP A 546 -15.74 5.80 -38.36
N ASN A 547 -15.09 5.41 -37.26
CA ASN A 547 -13.74 4.88 -37.25
C ASN A 547 -13.72 3.35 -37.43
N MET A 548 -14.84 2.69 -37.76
CA MET A 548 -14.94 1.24 -37.87
C MET A 548 -15.36 0.75 -39.24
N ALA A 549 -14.81 -0.39 -39.65
CA ALA A 549 -15.18 -1.11 -40.85
C ALA A 549 -15.20 -2.63 -40.62
N ILE A 550 -15.98 -3.34 -41.42
CA ILE A 550 -16.11 -4.79 -41.37
C ILE A 550 -15.24 -5.41 -42.46
N THR A 551 -14.30 -6.25 -42.06
CA THR A 551 -13.32 -6.87 -42.95
C THR A 551 -13.38 -8.38 -42.90
N THR A 552 -13.00 -9.05 -43.99
CA THR A 552 -12.66 -10.47 -43.95
C THR A 552 -11.30 -10.66 -43.25
N PRO A 553 -11.03 -11.85 -42.65
CA PRO A 553 -9.75 -12.14 -42.03
C PRO A 553 -8.53 -11.90 -42.93
N LYS A 554 -8.63 -12.31 -44.19
CA LYS A 554 -7.58 -12.10 -45.18
C LYS A 554 -7.35 -10.60 -45.41
N ARG A 555 -8.41 -9.83 -45.65
CA ARG A 555 -8.30 -8.39 -45.90
C ARG A 555 -7.78 -7.63 -44.68
N HIS A 556 -8.22 -7.98 -43.48
CA HIS A 556 -7.71 -7.37 -42.25
C HIS A 556 -6.19 -7.51 -42.14
N ILE A 557 -5.65 -8.69 -42.44
CA ILE A 557 -4.20 -8.93 -42.47
C ILE A 557 -3.53 -8.09 -43.55
N ASP A 558 -4.10 -8.02 -44.75
CA ASP A 558 -3.52 -7.24 -45.86
C ASP A 558 -3.43 -5.74 -45.52
N ILE A 559 -4.44 -5.18 -44.85
CA ILE A 559 -4.44 -3.78 -44.39
C ILE A 559 -3.29 -3.53 -43.40
N HIS A 560 -3.02 -4.45 -42.49
CA HIS A 560 -1.93 -4.32 -41.51
C HIS A 560 -0.55 -4.70 -42.04
N ARG A 561 -0.47 -5.47 -43.15
CA ARG A 561 0.79 -5.79 -43.83
C ARG A 561 1.27 -4.66 -44.75
N GLY A 562 0.36 -3.85 -45.27
CA GLY A 562 0.66 -2.74 -46.18
C GLY A 562 0.89 -1.40 -45.50
N LYS A 563 0.98 -1.35 -44.17
CA LYS A 563 1.27 -0.16 -43.37
C LYS A 563 2.65 -0.24 -42.72
#